data_AF-A0AAW7UAS1-F1
#
_entry.id   AF-A0AAW7UAS1-F1
#
_cell.length_a   1.000
_cell.length_b   1.000
_cell.length_c   1.000
_cell.angle_alpha   90.00
_cell.angle_beta   90.00
_cell.angle_gamma   90.00
#
_symmetry.space_group_name_H-M   'P 1'
#
loop_
_entity.id
_entity.type
_entity.pdbx_description
1 polymer ?
#
loop_
_entity_poly.entity_id
_entity_poly.type
_entity_poly.pdbx_seq_one_letter_code
_entity_poly.pdbx_strand_id
1 'polypeptide(L)' 'MRRRKTEINKGEVNDNTLKALVKSNLFRHKVYRNKKGRGSYSRKSRSNTKSDFLSIIKKSDFLLAV' A
#
# COMPACT_ATOMS: atom_id res chain seq x y z
N MET A 1 -25.47 2.85 -5.32
CA MET A 1 -24.17 2.36 -4.78
C MET A 1 -23.81 1.04 -5.46
N ARG A 2 -22.70 0.96 -6.21
CA ARG A 2 -22.35 -0.24 -7.01
C ARG A 2 -21.75 -1.33 -6.12
N ARG A 3 -22.43 -2.47 -5.98
CA ARG A 3 -21.87 -3.65 -5.29
C ARG A 3 -20.79 -4.29 -6.16
N ARG A 4 -19.56 -4.35 -5.66
CA ARG A 4 -18.44 -5.08 -6.29
C ARG A 4 -18.29 -6.43 -5.62
N LYS A 5 -18.19 -7.49 -6.42
CA LYS A 5 -17.83 -8.84 -5.95
C LYS A 5 -16.31 -8.97 -5.98
N THR A 6 -15.73 -9.59 -4.95
CA THR A 6 -14.29 -9.80 -4.81
C THR A 6 -14.01 -11.27 -4.63
N GLU A 7 -13.07 -11.81 -5.41
CA GLU A 7 -12.65 -13.21 -5.33
C GLU A 7 -11.65 -13.43 -4.20
N ILE A 8 -11.93 -14.41 -3.34
CA ILE A 8 -11.24 -14.60 -2.04
C ILE A 8 -10.21 -15.76 -2.15
N ASN A 9 -10.18 -16.50 -3.26
CA ASN A 9 -9.30 -17.66 -3.50
C ASN A 9 -9.36 -18.71 -2.37
N LYS A 10 -10.56 -18.97 -1.83
CA LYS A 10 -10.80 -19.97 -0.78
C LYS A 10 -11.79 -21.06 -1.18
N GLY A 11 -12.22 -21.08 -2.45
CA GLY A 11 -13.28 -21.96 -2.91
C GLY A 11 -14.63 -21.62 -2.27
N GLU A 12 -15.50 -22.62 -2.18
CA GLU A 12 -16.78 -22.51 -1.48
C GLU A 12 -16.57 -22.48 0.04
N VAL A 13 -17.19 -21.51 0.70
CA VAL A 13 -17.07 -21.33 2.16
C VAL A 13 -18.37 -21.79 2.79
N ASN A 14 -18.33 -22.92 3.49
CA ASN A 14 -19.53 -23.56 4.03
C ASN A 14 -19.92 -23.03 5.42
N ASP A 15 -18.94 -22.73 6.28
CA ASP A 15 -19.20 -22.36 7.68
C ASP A 15 -19.21 -20.84 7.88
N ASN A 16 -18.03 -20.23 8.04
CA ASN A 16 -17.88 -18.83 8.41
C ASN A 16 -17.16 -18.02 7.32
N THR A 17 -17.92 -17.13 6.69
CA THR A 17 -17.48 -16.25 5.60
C THR A 17 -16.51 -15.17 6.07
N LEU A 18 -16.73 -14.55 7.24
CA LEU A 18 -15.85 -13.52 7.78
C LEU A 18 -14.48 -14.09 8.16
N LYS A 19 -14.44 -15.29 8.74
CA LYS A 19 -13.19 -15.97 9.08
C LYS A 19 -12.39 -16.31 7.81
N ALA A 20 -13.06 -16.80 6.77
CA ALA A 20 -12.44 -17.07 5.48
C ALA A 20 -11.90 -15.80 4.81
N LEU A 21 -12.67 -14.70 4.89
CA LEU A 21 -12.27 -13.38 4.40
C LEU A 21 -11.00 -12.90 5.10
N VAL A 22 -10.98 -12.83 6.43
CA VAL A 22 -9.83 -12.33 7.20
C VAL A 22 -8.56 -13.13 6.90
N LYS A 23 -8.69 -14.44 6.65
CA LYS A 23 -7.56 -15.32 6.32
C LYS A 23 -7.20 -15.33 4.82
N SER A 24 -7.88 -14.55 4.00
CA SER A 24 -7.60 -14.47 2.56
C SER A 24 -6.51 -13.45 2.23
N ASN A 25 -6.05 -13.46 0.97
CA ASN A 25 -5.05 -12.50 0.47
C ASN A 25 -5.54 -11.04 0.51
N LEU A 26 -6.85 -10.82 0.63
CA LEU A 26 -7.45 -9.50 0.70
C LEU A 26 -7.01 -8.75 1.97
N PHE A 27 -7.02 -9.45 3.11
CA PHE A 27 -6.74 -8.88 4.43
C PHE A 27 -5.35 -9.27 4.94
N ARG A 28 -4.33 -9.07 4.10
CA ARG A 28 -2.93 -9.27 4.51
C ARG A 28 -2.35 -8.03 5.18
N HIS A 29 -1.44 -8.26 6.13
CA HIS A 29 -0.61 -7.20 6.69
C HIS A 29 0.20 -6.52 5.57
N LYS A 30 0.10 -5.19 5.47
CA LYS A 30 0.84 -4.38 4.50
C LYS A 30 1.98 -3.69 5.22
N VAL A 31 3.21 -4.00 4.80
CA VAL A 31 4.41 -3.31 5.29
C VAL A 31 4.72 -2.15 4.36
N TYR A 32 4.87 -0.95 4.92
CA TYR A 32 5.38 0.19 4.16
C TYR A 32 6.91 0.11 4.07
N ARG A 33 7.44 0.42 2.89
CA ARG A 33 8.89 0.57 2.72
C ARG A 33 9.32 1.93 3.24
N ASN A 34 10.12 1.94 4.29
CA ASN A 34 10.68 3.16 4.87
C ASN A 34 11.55 3.94 3.86
N LYS A 35 11.54 5.28 4.01
CA LYS A 35 12.35 6.17 3.16
C LYS A 35 13.82 6.23 3.58
N LYS A 36 14.13 5.99 4.86
CA LYS A 36 15.47 6.05 5.45
C LYS A 36 15.67 4.90 6.43
N GLY A 37 16.91 4.40 6.55
CA GLY A 37 17.29 3.35 7.49
C GLY A 37 17.34 1.94 6.87
N ARG A 38 17.12 0.91 7.70
CA ARG A 38 17.21 -0.49 7.25
C ARG A 38 16.12 -0.81 6.21
N GLY A 39 16.51 -1.36 5.07
CA GLY A 39 15.58 -1.73 3.99
C GLY A 39 15.13 -0.57 3.10
N SER A 40 15.66 0.64 3.29
CA SER A 40 15.27 1.80 2.47
C SER A 40 16.01 1.90 1.14
N TYR A 41 17.20 1.29 0.99
CA TYR A 41 18.04 1.43 -0.20
C TYR A 41 17.41 0.89 -1.50
N SER A 42 17.20 1.75 -2.49
CA SER A 42 16.65 1.41 -3.81
C SER A 42 17.72 1.65 -4.88
N ARG A 43 17.94 0.67 -5.76
CA ARG A 43 18.95 0.78 -6.85
C ARG A 43 18.62 1.88 -7.87
N LYS A 44 17.34 2.18 -8.07
CA LYS A 44 16.86 3.28 -8.92
C LYS A 44 15.94 4.17 -8.09
N SER A 45 16.10 5.49 -8.21
CA SER A 45 15.13 6.42 -7.62
C SER A 45 13.82 6.38 -8.41
N ARG A 46 12.74 6.92 -7.82
CA ARG A 46 11.41 6.91 -8.46
C ARG A 46 11.36 7.82 -9.69
N SER A 47 12.30 8.75 -9.83
CA SER A 47 12.43 9.69 -10.93
C SER A 47 13.60 9.27 -11.82
N ASN A 48 13.35 8.89 -13.07
CA ASN A 48 14.42 8.72 -14.06
C ASN A 48 14.94 10.06 -14.61
N THR A 49 14.46 11.20 -14.09
CA THR A 49 14.89 12.55 -14.46
C THR A 49 15.74 13.19 -13.36
N LYS A 50 16.86 13.81 -13.78
CA LYS A 50 18.02 14.33 -13.02
C LYS A 50 17.76 15.38 -11.91
N SER A 51 16.55 15.51 -11.35
CA SER A 51 16.23 16.57 -10.40
C SER A 51 15.63 16.03 -9.09
N ASP A 52 16.41 15.23 -8.36
CA ASP A 52 16.02 14.69 -7.06
C ASP A 52 16.28 15.67 -5.88
N PHE A 53 17.02 16.77 -6.09
CA PHE A 53 17.23 17.80 -5.05
C PHE A 53 15.99 18.68 -4.77
N LEU A 54 15.08 18.84 -5.73
CA LEU A 54 13.92 19.76 -5.61
C LEU A 54 12.57 19.05 -5.38
N SER A 55 12.49 17.73 -5.50
CA SER A 55 11.23 16.99 -5.33
C SER A 55 10.90 16.67 -3.87
N ILE A 56 11.89 16.79 -2.96
CA ILE A 56 11.76 16.59 -1.52
C ILE A 56 10.92 17.72 -0.87
N ILE A 57 10.92 18.91 -1.45
CA ILE A 57 10.27 20.11 -0.88
C ILE A 57 8.76 20.17 -1.20
N LYS A 58 8.26 19.43 -2.20
CA LYS A 58 6.86 19.54 -2.68
C LYS A 58 5.84 18.61 -2.00
N LYS A 59 6.17 17.96 -0.88
CA LYS A 59 5.20 17.15 -0.11
C LYS A 59 5.35 17.34 1.40
N SER A 60 5.35 18.59 1.85
CA SER A 60 4.88 18.89 3.21
C SER A 60 3.35 18.97 3.17
N ASP A 61 2.69 17.81 3.18
CA ASP A 61 1.22 17.70 3.36
C ASP A 61 0.77 18.13 4.78
N PHE A 62 1.67 18.76 5.57
CA PHE A 62 1.44 19.25 6.93
C PHE A 62 1.18 20.76 7.04
N LEU A 63 1.32 21.53 5.94
CA LEU A 63 1.14 23.00 5.93
C LEU A 63 -0.05 23.48 5.07
N LEU A 64 -0.97 22.58 4.70
CA LEU A 64 -2.20 22.92 3.96
C LEU A 64 -3.46 22.55 4.78
N ALA A 65 -3.39 22.83 6.09
CA ALA A 65 -4.48 22.69 7.05
C ALA A 65 -4.51 23.92 7.97
N VAL A 66 -4.66 25.10 7.36
CA VAL A 66 -5.22 26.35 7.89
C VAL A 66 -5.98 26.97 6.72
#